data_AF-A0AAD8T752-F1
#
_entry.id   AF-A0AAD8T752-F1
#
_cell.length_a   1.000
_cell.length_b   1.000
_cell.length_c   1.000
_cell.angle_alpha   90.00
_cell.angle_beta   90.00
_cell.angle_gamma   90.00
#
_symmetry.space_group_name_H-M   'P 1'
#
loop_
_entity.id
_entity.type
_entity.pdbx_description
1 polymer ?
#
loop_
_entity_poly.entity_id
_entity_poly.type
_entity_poly.pdbx_seq_one_letter_code
_entity_poly.pdbx_strand_id
1 'polypeptide(L)'
;MEAWKRLAGCETVSSRCEKLMTGLHGVDSTILDIGAKLGRELMDMVPDETQRWKVLANFWGEFILFLAPSDNADIHAEMLAAGGEFMAHLWALLTHAGILERPSSFSSGRV
;
A
#
# COMPACT_ATOMS: atom_id res chain seq x y z
N MET A 1 7.58 3.40 -18.83
CA MET A 1 7.08 2.20 -19.56
C MET A 1 5.80 1.75 -18.88
N GLU A 2 4.69 1.59 -19.62
CA GLU A 2 3.40 1.24 -19.02
C GLU A 2 3.36 -0.24 -18.61
N ALA A 3 2.83 -0.55 -17.41
CA ALA A 3 2.83 -1.89 -16.82
C ALA A 3 2.22 -2.97 -17.72
N TRP A 4 1.16 -2.64 -18.46
CA TRP A 4 0.47 -3.58 -19.34
C TRP A 4 1.33 -4.03 -20.52
N LYS A 5 2.20 -3.17 -21.06
CA LYS A 5 3.14 -3.53 -22.15
C LYS A 5 4.12 -4.60 -21.70
N ARG A 6 4.57 -4.55 -20.44
CA ARG A 6 5.48 -5.56 -19.87
C ARG A 6 4.80 -6.90 -19.66
N LEU A 7 3.51 -6.88 -19.35
CA LEU A 7 2.72 -8.09 -19.11
C LEU A 7 2.00 -8.61 -20.36
N ALA A 8 2.24 -8.00 -21.52
CA ALA A 8 1.69 -8.47 -22.79
C ALA A 8 2.11 -9.92 -23.08
N GLY A 9 1.18 -10.72 -23.59
CA GLY A 9 1.37 -12.14 -23.88
C GLY A 9 1.23 -13.07 -22.66
N CYS A 10 0.97 -12.55 -21.46
CA CYS A 10 0.66 -13.37 -20.30
C CYS A 10 -0.84 -13.64 -20.23
N GLU A 11 -1.24 -14.90 -20.39
CA GLU A 11 -2.66 -15.31 -20.38
C GLU A 11 -3.19 -15.58 -18.96
N THR A 12 -2.30 -15.79 -17.99
CA THR A 12 -2.65 -16.16 -16.62
C THR A 12 -1.95 -15.30 -15.58
N VAL A 13 -2.49 -15.25 -14.36
CA VAL A 13 -1.80 -14.64 -13.20
C VAL A 13 -0.43 -15.27 -12.98
N SER A 14 -0.33 -16.60 -13.05
CA SER A 14 0.93 -17.32 -12.88
C SER A 14 2.00 -16.88 -13.89
N SER A 15 1.63 -16.82 -15.18
CA SER A 15 2.56 -16.36 -16.23
C SER A 15 3.00 -14.91 -16.04
N ARG A 16 2.15 -14.05 -15.46
CA ARG A 16 2.51 -12.68 -15.10
C ARG A 16 3.52 -12.66 -13.96
N CYS A 17 3.26 -13.41 -12.90
CA CYS A 17 4.17 -13.53 -11.77
C CYS A 17 5.54 -14.04 -12.22
N GLU A 18 5.60 -15.13 -12.99
CA GLU A 18 6.85 -15.68 -13.51
C GLU A 18 7.64 -14.67 -14.36
N LYS A 19 6.97 -13.95 -15.26
CA LYS A 19 7.58 -12.92 -16.10
C LYS A 19 8.13 -11.75 -15.28
N LEU A 20 7.40 -11.32 -14.25
CA LEU A 20 7.85 -10.29 -13.32
C LEU A 20 9.04 -10.75 -12.50
N MET A 21 9.07 -12.03 -12.14
CA MET A 21 10.14 -12.60 -11.34
C MET A 21 11.43 -12.82 -12.16
N THR A 22 11.34 -13.14 -13.44
CA THR A 22 12.53 -13.31 -14.30
C THR A 22 13.16 -11.98 -14.74
N GLY A 23 12.40 -10.87 -14.70
CA GLY A 23 12.83 -9.56 -15.21
C GLY A 23 13.58 -8.64 -14.24
N LEU A 24 13.89 -9.06 -13.00
CA LEU A 24 14.40 -8.17 -11.93
C LEU A 24 15.87 -7.70 -12.08
N HIS A 25 16.50 -7.79 -13.26
CA HIS A 25 17.95 -7.59 -13.42
C HIS A 25 18.39 -6.20 -13.94
N GLY A 26 17.66 -5.10 -13.67
CA GLY A 26 17.95 -3.77 -14.24
C GLY A 26 18.13 -2.61 -13.25
N VAL A 27 18.99 -1.65 -13.61
CA VAL A 27 19.29 -0.41 -12.84
C VAL A 27 18.10 0.58 -12.84
N ASP A 28 17.24 0.55 -13.87
CA ASP A 28 16.00 1.34 -13.94
C ASP A 28 14.77 0.48 -13.60
N SER A 29 14.51 0.33 -12.29
CA SER A 29 13.35 -0.41 -11.79
C SER A 29 12.09 0.47 -11.81
N THR A 30 11.07 0.01 -12.54
CA THR A 30 9.72 0.60 -12.51
C THR A 30 9.02 0.24 -11.19
N ILE A 31 7.93 0.95 -10.85
CA ILE A 31 7.06 0.60 -9.70
C ILE A 31 6.62 -0.87 -9.75
N LEU A 32 6.38 -1.39 -10.95
CA LEU A 32 6.01 -2.79 -11.15
C LEU A 32 7.15 -3.75 -10.79
N ASP A 33 8.40 -3.41 -11.10
CA ASP A 33 9.56 -4.24 -10.75
C ASP A 33 9.85 -4.18 -9.26
N ILE A 34 9.70 -2.99 -8.65
CA ILE A 34 9.83 -2.82 -7.21
C ILE A 34 8.79 -3.68 -6.49
N GLY A 35 7.53 -3.65 -6.94
CA GLY A 35 6.47 -4.49 -6.38
C GLY A 35 6.74 -5.99 -6.55
N ALA A 36 7.25 -6.41 -7.71
CA ALA A 36 7.63 -7.80 -7.95
C ALA A 36 8.81 -8.26 -7.08
N LYS A 37 9.81 -7.40 -6.91
CA LYS A 37 10.95 -7.65 -6.00
C LYS A 37 10.47 -7.80 -4.55
N LEU A 38 9.65 -6.88 -4.07
CA LEU A 38 9.09 -6.94 -2.72
C LEU A 38 8.24 -8.21 -2.52
N GLY A 39 7.43 -8.58 -3.52
CA GLY A 39 6.65 -9.80 -3.50
C GLY A 39 7.52 -11.05 -3.36
N ARG A 40 8.64 -11.12 -4.09
CA ARG A 40 9.62 -12.20 -3.93
C ARG A 40 10.23 -12.22 -2.54
N GLU A 41 10.74 -11.09 -2.09
CA GLU A 41 11.39 -10.99 -0.78
C GLU A 41 10.42 -11.43 0.33
N LEU A 42 9.14 -11.06 0.23
CA LEU A 42 8.11 -11.55 1.16
C LEU A 42 7.89 -13.07 1.07
N MET A 43 7.89 -13.66 -0.14
CA MET A 43 7.79 -15.11 -0.33
C MET A 43 8.98 -15.86 0.27
N ASP A 44 10.18 -15.32 0.11
CA ASP A 44 11.43 -15.93 0.59
C ASP A 44 11.56 -15.79 2.12
N MET A 45 11.22 -14.63 2.67
CA MET A 45 11.32 -14.35 4.11
C MET A 45 10.21 -14.99 4.95
N VAL A 46 9.02 -15.18 4.37
CA VAL A 46 7.86 -15.74 5.07
C VAL A 46 7.32 -16.92 4.25
N PRO A 47 7.83 -18.15 4.47
CA PRO A 47 7.45 -19.31 3.66
C PRO A 47 5.99 -19.73 3.82
N ASP A 48 5.43 -19.53 5.02
CA ASP A 48 4.04 -19.86 5.31
C ASP A 48 3.08 -18.85 4.66
N GLU A 49 2.15 -19.36 3.86
CA GLU A 49 1.20 -18.54 3.12
C GLU A 49 0.24 -17.76 4.03
N THR A 50 -0.23 -18.39 5.11
CA THR A 50 -1.16 -17.74 6.04
C THR A 50 -0.48 -16.57 6.74
N GLN A 51 0.78 -16.72 7.13
CA GLN A 51 1.57 -15.64 7.72
C GLN A 51 1.87 -14.53 6.72
N ARG A 52 2.13 -14.83 5.43
CA ARG A 52 2.28 -13.79 4.39
C ARG A 52 1.04 -12.92 4.28
N TRP A 53 -0.14 -13.53 4.25
CA TRP A 53 -1.40 -12.79 4.20
C TRP A 53 -1.62 -11.94 5.46
N LYS A 54 -1.23 -12.43 6.64
CA LYS A 54 -1.26 -11.63 7.87
C LYS A 54 -0.34 -10.42 7.82
N VAL A 55 0.89 -10.56 7.32
CA VAL A 55 1.82 -9.44 7.14
C VAL A 55 1.22 -8.38 6.22
N LEU A 56 0.67 -8.79 5.08
CA LEU A 56 0.02 -7.87 4.14
C LEU A 56 -1.21 -7.19 4.76
N ALA A 57 -2.04 -7.94 5.48
CA ALA A 57 -3.22 -7.39 6.15
C ALA A 57 -2.85 -6.34 7.20
N ASN A 58 -1.84 -6.63 8.03
CA ASN A 58 -1.35 -5.67 9.03
C ASN A 58 -0.79 -4.41 8.37
N PHE A 59 0.07 -4.57 7.35
CA PHE A 59 0.64 -3.44 6.62
C PHE A 59 -0.45 -2.56 6.01
N TRP A 60 -1.42 -3.13 5.30
CA TRP A 60 -2.48 -2.35 4.66
C TRP A 60 -3.41 -1.70 5.69
N GLY A 61 -3.71 -2.39 6.80
CA GLY A 61 -4.49 -1.82 7.90
C GLY A 61 -3.81 -0.60 8.51
N GLU A 62 -2.52 -0.72 8.84
CA GLU A 62 -1.71 0.39 9.36
C GLU A 62 -1.55 1.52 8.34
N PHE A 63 -1.29 1.20 7.08
CA PHE A 63 -1.09 2.20 6.03
C PHE A 63 -2.37 3.00 5.73
N ILE A 64 -3.52 2.34 5.67
CA ILE A 64 -4.81 3.01 5.50
C ILE A 64 -5.09 3.93 6.70
N LEU A 65 -4.85 3.46 7.92
CA LEU A 65 -5.00 4.29 9.12
C LEU A 65 -4.01 5.46 9.15
N PHE A 66 -2.80 5.26 8.67
CA PHE A 66 -1.81 6.34 8.53
C PHE A 66 -2.24 7.38 7.49
N LEU A 67 -2.88 6.99 6.39
CA LEU A 67 -3.35 7.92 5.36
C LEU A 67 -4.62 8.69 5.74
N ALA A 68 -5.44 8.14 6.64
CA ALA A 68 -6.75 8.67 6.97
C ALA A 68 -6.75 10.09 7.60
N PRO A 69 -5.80 10.48 8.47
CA PRO A 69 -5.65 11.87 8.88
C PRO A 69 -5.28 12.76 7.69
N SER A 70 -6.10 13.78 7.43
CA SER A 70 -5.91 14.75 6.36
C SER A 70 -6.36 16.14 6.83
N ASP A 71 -5.62 17.13 6.35
CA ASP A 71 -5.87 18.57 6.44
C ASP A 71 -7.03 19.06 5.55
N ASN A 72 -7.46 18.26 4.56
CA ASN A 72 -8.57 18.58 3.65
C ASN A 72 -9.93 18.15 4.24
N ALA A 73 -10.23 18.65 5.44
CA ALA A 73 -11.43 18.32 6.19
C ALA A 73 -12.74 18.65 5.44
N ASP A 74 -12.71 19.67 4.59
CA ASP A 74 -13.81 20.12 3.74
C ASP A 74 -14.21 19.06 2.69
N ILE A 75 -13.24 18.48 1.98
CA ILE A 75 -13.48 17.42 0.99
C ILE A 75 -14.03 16.16 1.67
N HIS A 76 -13.47 15.79 2.83
CA HIS A 76 -13.96 14.62 3.58
C HIS A 76 -15.38 14.82 4.13
N ALA A 77 -15.72 16.03 4.59
CA ALA A 77 -17.07 16.37 5.06
C ALA A 77 -18.12 16.34 3.94
N GLU A 78 -17.77 16.84 2.74
CA GLU A 78 -18.63 16.79 1.56
C GLU A 78 -18.90 15.34 1.12
N MET A 79 -17.86 14.50 1.10
CA MET A 79 -17.97 13.07 0.78
C MET A 79 -18.83 12.30 1.79
N LEU A 80 -18.75 12.63 3.08
CA LEU A 80 -19.64 12.04 4.10
C LEU A 80 -21.11 12.40 3.87
N ALA A 81 -21.41 13.64 3.50
CA ALA A 81 -22.77 14.08 3.23
C ALA A 81 -23.38 13.39 1.99
N ALA A 82 -22.55 12.93 1.05
CA ALA A 82 -22.97 12.24 -0.18
C ALA A 82 -23.13 10.71 -0.03
N GLY A 83 -22.98 10.15 1.18
CA GLY A 83 -23.07 8.70 1.44
C GLY A 83 -21.75 8.05 1.87
N GLY A 84 -20.66 8.82 1.93
CA GLY A 84 -19.41 8.51 2.62
C GLY A 84 -18.56 7.41 1.99
N GLU A 85 -17.43 7.79 1.42
CA GLU A 85 -16.37 6.81 1.12
C GLU A 85 -15.77 6.23 2.41
N PHE A 86 -15.25 5.00 2.35
CA PHE A 86 -14.63 4.32 3.49
C PHE A 86 -13.57 5.18 4.21
N MET A 87 -12.77 5.94 3.45
CA MET A 87 -11.75 6.83 3.99
C MET A 87 -12.33 8.00 4.79
N ALA A 88 -13.49 8.53 4.42
CA ALA A 88 -14.11 9.64 5.12
C ALA A 88 -14.65 9.22 6.50
N HIS A 89 -15.12 7.98 6.62
CA HIS A 89 -15.50 7.39 7.91
C HIS A 89 -14.29 7.21 8.83
N LEU A 90 -13.16 6.71 8.30
CA LEU A 90 -11.93 6.58 9.07
C LEU A 90 -11.40 7.94 9.54
N TRP A 91 -11.40 8.95 8.66
CA TRP A 91 -11.04 10.32 9.00
C TRP A 91 -11.91 10.86 10.15
N ALA A 92 -13.23 10.69 10.09
CA ALA A 92 -14.14 11.17 11.13
C ALA A 92 -13.88 10.50 12.50
N LEU A 93 -13.64 9.18 12.50
CA LEU A 93 -13.30 8.43 13.72
C LEU A 93 -11.97 8.89 14.33
N LEU A 94 -10.94 9.09 13.50
CA LEU A 94 -9.63 9.57 13.95
C LEU A 94 -9.70 11.01 14.47
N THR A 95 -10.45 11.87 13.77
CA THR A 95 -10.72 13.25 14.21
C THR A 95 -11.41 13.27 15.57
N HIS A 96 -12.43 12.43 15.76
CA HIS A 96 -13.11 12.29 17.05
C HIS A 96 -12.18 11.79 18.16
N ALA A 97 -11.23 10.91 17.83
CA ALA A 97 -10.19 10.43 18.74
C ALA A 97 -9.04 11.44 18.98
N GLY A 98 -9.07 12.62 18.37
CA GLY A 98 -8.04 13.66 18.49
C GLY A 98 -6.79 13.43 17.63
N ILE A 99 -6.84 12.50 16.67
CA ILE A 99 -5.76 12.19 15.73
C ILE A 99 -6.01 12.99 14.45
N LEU A 100 -5.54 14.24 14.45
CA LEU A 100 -5.81 15.21 13.37
C LEU A 100 -4.74 15.21 12.29
N GLU A 101 -3.53 14.81 12.63
CA GLU A 101 -2.37 14.82 11.74
C GLU A 101 -1.73 13.44 11.68
N ARG A 102 -1.06 13.17 10.56
CA ARG A 102 -0.22 11.98 10.47
C ARG A 102 0.94 12.13 11.45
N PRO A 103 1.38 11.03 12.10
CA PRO A 103 2.58 11.06 12.92
C PRO A 103 3.73 11.68 12.13
N SER A 104 4.25 12.81 12.59
CA SER A 104 5.39 13.44 11.94
C SER A 104 6.58 12.50 12.10
N SER A 105 7.21 12.15 10.97
CA SER A 105 8.41 11.33 10.98
C SER A 105 9.61 12.16 11.45
N PHE A 106 9.62 12.66 12.69
CA PHE A 106 10.78 13.39 13.23
C PHE A 106 10.97 13.21 14.74
N SER A 107 11.89 12.34 15.13
CA SER A 107 13.17 12.75 15.75
C SER A 107 14.08 11.53 15.98
N SER A 108 15.16 11.46 15.20
CA SER A 108 16.39 10.80 15.65
C SER A 108 17.01 11.65 16.76
N GLY A 109 17.19 11.08 17.95
CA GLY A 109 17.89 11.66 19.10
C GLY A 109 17.06 12.69 19.87
N ARG A 110 17.00 12.68 21.21
CA ARG A 110 18.00 12.26 22.19
C ARG A 110 17.32 11.78 23.47
N VAL A 111 18.06 10.91 24.15
CA VAL A 111 18.02 10.59 25.59
C VAL A 111 17.98 11.85 26.44
#